data_AF-A0A0D0DYZ5-F1
#
_entry.id   AF-A0A0D0DYZ5-F1
#
_cell.length_a   1.000
_cell.length_b   1.000
_cell.length_c   1.000
_cell.angle_alpha   90.00
_cell.angle_beta   90.00
_cell.angle_gamma   90.00
#
_symmetry.space_group_name_H-M   'P 1'
#
loop_
_entity.id
_entity.type
_entity.pdbx_description
1 polymer ?
#
loop_
_entity_poly.entity_id
_entity_poly.type
_entity_poly.pdbx_seq_one_letter_code
_entity_poly.pdbx_strand_id
1 'polypeptide(L)' 'MLSQSYELHQAVNLFLASADELYGPITTIRWNGQVTKHIPWMAFSLKASNWEWINDTHSVIVLC' A
#
# COMPACT_ATOMS: atom_id res chain seq x y z
N MET A 1 16.02 -12.99 2.96
CA MET A 1 14.60 -12.68 2.70
C MET A 1 14.11 -11.48 3.49
N LEU A 2 14.36 -11.39 4.81
CA LEU A 2 13.99 -10.20 5.63
C LEU A 2 14.54 -8.85 5.14
N SER A 3 15.75 -8.81 4.58
CA SER A 3 16.34 -7.56 4.06
C SER A 3 15.62 -7.05 2.81
N GLN A 4 15.27 -7.95 1.88
CA GLN A 4 14.54 -7.58 0.66
C GLN A 4 13.12 -7.11 0.95
N SER A 5 12.41 -7.74 1.91
CA SER A 5 11.08 -7.28 2.32
C SER A 5 11.12 -5.91 2.99
N TYR A 6 12.18 -5.63 3.76
CA TYR A 6 12.38 -4.33 4.41
C TYR A 6 12.66 -3.21 3.40
N GLU A 7 13.56 -3.44 2.43
CA GLU A 7 13.84 -2.47 1.38
C GLU A 7 12.62 -2.21 0.49
N LEU A 8 11.85 -3.26 0.16
CA LEU A 8 10.61 -3.12 -0.61
C LEU A 8 9.55 -2.32 0.16
N HIS A 9 9.41 -2.55 1.47
CA HIS A 9 8.48 -1.79 2.32
C HIS A 9 8.80 -0.29 2.31
N GLN A 10 10.07 0.06 2.49
CA GLN A 10 10.49 1.45 2.50
C GLN A 10 10.26 2.12 1.14
N ALA A 11 10.63 1.44 0.04
CA ALA A 11 10.42 1.95 -1.30
C ALA A 11 8.93 2.17 -1.62
N VAL A 12 8.06 1.24 -1.24
CA VAL A 12 6.60 1.35 -1.44
C VAL A 12 6.04 2.52 -0.65
N ASN A 13 6.42 2.70 0.62
CA ASN A 13 5.91 3.82 1.42
C ASN A 13 6.35 5.18 0.87
N LEU A 14 7.61 5.29 0.44
CA LEU A 14 8.11 6.52 -0.21
C LEU A 14 7.35 6.82 -1.49
N PHE A 15 7.13 5.81 -2.34
CA PHE A 15 6.32 5.97 -3.54
C PHE A 15 4.90 6.46 -3.23
N LEU A 16 4.21 5.83 -2.27
CA LEU A 16 2.84 6.19 -1.90
C LEU A 16 2.77 7.62 -1.35
N ALA A 17 3.73 8.04 -0.53
CA ALA A 17 3.78 9.40 0.00
C ALA A 17 4.03 10.43 -1.10
N SER A 18 4.99 10.19 -2.00
CA SER A 18 5.24 11.07 -3.13
C SER A 18 4.06 11.14 -4.10
N ALA A 19 3.38 10.02 -4.33
CA ALA A 19 2.20 10.00 -5.20
C ALA A 19 1.04 10.81 -4.60
N ASP A 20 0.86 10.74 -3.28
CA ASP A 20 -0.16 11.54 -2.59
C ASP A 20 0.10 13.04 -2.70
N GLU A 21 1.36 13.45 -2.58
CA GLU A 21 1.77 14.85 -2.72
C GLU A 21 1.66 15.36 -4.17
N LEU A 22 2.11 14.57 -5.14
CA LEU A 22 2.23 14.99 -6.54
C LEU A 22 0.92 14.89 -7.33
N TYR A 23 0.13 13.85 -7.07
CA TYR A 23 -1.04 13.51 -7.90
C TYR A 23 -2.37 13.67 -7.17
N GLY A 24 -2.35 13.98 -5.87
CA GLY A 24 -3.55 14.02 -5.05
C GLY A 24 -4.19 12.63 -4.89
N PRO A 25 -5.46 12.53 -4.48
CA PRO A 25 -6.07 11.25 -4.13
C PRO A 25 -6.19 10.30 -5.34
N ILE A 26 -5.74 9.05 -5.17
CA ILE A 26 -5.82 8.00 -6.20
C ILE A 26 -7.26 7.74 -6.66
N THR A 27 -8.24 7.88 -5.77
CA THR A 27 -9.64 7.80 -6.16
C THR A 27 -10.52 8.72 -5.33
N THR A 28 -11.60 9.19 -5.95
CA THR A 28 -12.63 10.00 -5.32
C THR A 28 -13.95 9.29 -5.47
N ILE A 29 -14.50 8.81 -4.36
CA ILE A 29 -15.83 8.21 -4.33
C ILE A 29 -16.85 9.33 -4.37
N ARG A 30 -17.78 9.22 -5.32
CA ARG A 30 -18.93 10.10 -5.46
C ARG A 30 -20.22 9.32 -5.26
N TRP A 31 -21.14 9.88 -4.50
CA TRP A 31 -22.49 9.39 -4.34
C TRP A 31 -23.46 10.47 -4.82
N ASN A 32 -24.37 10.12 -5.74
CA ASN A 32 -25.31 11.06 -6.35
C ASN A 32 -24.63 12.33 -6.93
N GLY A 33 -23.46 12.16 -7.55
CA GLY A 33 -22.69 13.26 -8.15
C GLY A 33 -21.88 14.10 -7.15
N GLN A 34 -22.10 13.94 -5.85
CA GLN A 34 -21.37 14.64 -4.80
C GLN A 34 -20.19 13.80 -4.30
N VAL A 35 -19.06 14.46 -4.04
CA VAL A 35 -17.91 13.79 -3.44
C VAL A 35 -18.25 13.36 -2.01
N THR A 36 -18.11 12.06 -1.74
CA THR A 36 -18.36 11.46 -0.43
C THR A 36 -17.05 11.13 0.27
N LYS A 37 -16.03 10.70 -0.48
CA LYS A 37 -14.73 10.34 0.11
C LYS A 37 -13.59 10.52 -0.88
N HIS A 38 -12.52 11.15 -0.44
CA HIS A 38 -11.23 11.04 -1.11
C HIS A 38 -10.45 9.88 -0.50
N ILE A 39 -9.91 9.02 -1.35
CA ILE A 39 -9.00 7.96 -0.94
C ILE A 39 -7.60 8.41 -1.39
N PRO A 40 -6.69 8.69 -0.45
CA PRO A 40 -5.30 8.99 -0.77
C PRO A 40 -4.55 7.73 -1.23
N TRP A 41 -3.44 7.91 -1.94
CA TRP A 41 -2.47 6.83 -2.24
C TRP A 41 -1.97 6.19 -0.94
N MET A 42 -1.71 7.00 0.09
CA MET A 42 -1.24 6.52 1.39
C MET A 42 -2.23 5.56 2.09
N ALA A 43 -3.50 5.49 1.66
CA ALA A 43 -4.45 4.51 2.19
C ALA A 43 -4.02 3.06 1.91
N PHE A 44 -3.15 2.84 0.93
CA PHE A 44 -2.59 1.53 0.59
C PHE A 44 -1.27 1.21 1.31
N SER A 45 -0.82 2.08 2.24
CA SER A 45 0.37 1.81 3.03
C SER A 45 0.15 0.56 3.90
N LEU A 46 1.05 -0.41 3.75
CA LEU A 46 1.04 -1.62 4.55
C LEU A 46 1.79 -1.36 5.87
N LYS A 47 1.13 -1.68 6.99
CA LYS A 47 1.78 -1.69 8.30
C LYS A 47 2.88 -2.75 8.34
N ALA A 48 3.90 -2.55 9.16
CA ALA A 48 4.98 -3.52 9.33
C ALA A 48 4.46 -4.94 9.66
N SER A 49 3.45 -5.04 10.54
CA SER A 49 2.78 -6.31 10.86
C SER A 49 2.15 -7.01 9.67
N ASN A 50 1.67 -6.26 8.67
CA ASN A 50 1.05 -6.84 7.48
C ASN A 50 2.13 -7.38 6.51
N TRP A 51 3.36 -6.84 6.55
CA TRP A 51 4.48 -7.34 5.76
C TRP A 51 5.05 -8.64 6.33
N GLU A 52 5.06 -8.80 7.64
CA GLU A 52 5.42 -10.06 8.29
C GLU A 52 4.54 -11.20 7.75
N TRP A 53 3.23 -10.95 7.62
CA TRP A 53 2.30 -11.91 7.04
C TRP A 53 2.57 -12.21 5.56
N ILE A 54 2.93 -11.21 4.75
CA ILE A 54 3.27 -11.42 3.34
C ILE A 54 4.51 -12.31 3.21
N ASN A 55 5.51 -12.09 4.07
CA ASN A 55 6.72 -12.90 4.11
C ASN A 55 6.40 -14.35 4.53
N ASP A 56 5.48 -14.55 5.47
CA ASP A 56 5.02 -15.88 5.87
C ASP A 56 4.21 -16.58 4.74
N THR A 57 3.38 -15.83 4.00
CA THR A 57 2.52 -16.36 2.93
C THR A 57 3.33 -16.82 1.71
N HIS A 58 4.52 -16.25 1.45
CA HIS A 58 5.43 -16.78 0.44
C HIS A 58 5.85 -18.24 0.73
N SER A 59 5.81 -18.68 1.97
CA SER A 59 6.03 -20.09 2.34
C SER A 59 4.91 -21.01 1.83
N VAL A 60 3.69 -20.49 1.68
CA VAL A 60 2.52 -21.26 1.24
C VAL A 60 2.46 -21.37 -0.28
N ILE A 61 2.83 -20.32 -1.02
CA ILE A 61 2.82 -20.33 -2.49
C ILE A 61 3.94 -21.23 -3.05
N VAL A 62 5.02 -21.46 -2.30
CA VAL A 62 6.14 -22.33 -2.69
C VAL A 62 5.89 -23.81 -2.32
N LEU A 63 4.85 -24.12 -1.55
CA LEU A 63 4.49 -25.49 -1.14
C LEU A 63 3.36 -26.12 -1.98
N CYS A 64 2.88 -25.43 -3.03
CA CYS A 64 1.89 -25.95 -3.99
C CYS A 64 2.55 -26.25 -5.34
#